data_AF-C1EEV2-F1
#
_entry.id   AF-C1EEV2-F1
#
_cell.length_a   1.000
_cell.length_b   1.000
_cell.length_c   1.000
_cell.angle_alpha   90.00
_cell.angle_beta   90.00
_cell.angle_gamma   90.00
#
_symmetry.space_group_name_H-M   'P 1'
#
loop_
_entity.id
_entity.type
_entity.pdbx_description
1 polymer ?
#
loop_
_entity_poly.entity_id
_entity_poly.type
_entity_poly.pdbx_seq_one_letter_code
_entity_poly.pdbx_strand_id
1 'polypeptide(L)'
;MAASERTDPLTNEAPDGPRLTRFDWDKIAAEEAAKLELEEREEAEAAKRTKGADASSRDAPRSAAEAEERRKREALREAKNAWLERDAADLAAKLVVGEGERGAKPRTISSADLGDGKNAVHVKGATDCVFVIDSSVRCAKIFVEDCVRCEVRVAAVVVTQHAEIWGCVDCTIDVTTQLATIQADGCVGLRVRYAELAHFGAIVHATWTWWRRKPTPTPRTTP
;
A
#
# COMPACT_ATOMS: atom_id res chain seq x y z
N MET A 1 -32.73 30.79 -49.40
CA MET A 1 -31.35 30.29 -49.28
C MET A 1 -31.36 29.21 -48.22
N ALA A 2 -30.99 27.99 -48.60
CA ALA A 2 -30.99 26.82 -47.75
C ALA A 2 -29.70 26.76 -46.91
N ALA A 3 -29.82 26.39 -45.64
CA ALA A 3 -28.76 25.86 -44.78
C ALA A 3 -29.45 24.97 -43.73
N SER A 4 -29.64 23.70 -44.04
CA SER A 4 -28.80 22.57 -43.59
C SER A 4 -28.86 22.38 -42.08
N GLU A 5 -29.81 21.54 -41.66
CA GLU A 5 -29.82 20.86 -40.38
C GLU A 5 -28.47 20.15 -40.16
N ARG A 6 -27.86 20.37 -39.00
CA ARG A 6 -26.86 19.46 -38.43
C ARG A 6 -27.38 19.06 -37.07
N THR A 7 -27.94 17.86 -37.03
CA THR A 7 -28.20 17.10 -35.81
C THR A 7 -26.84 16.69 -35.24
N ASP A 8 -26.48 17.21 -34.07
CA ASP A 8 -25.37 16.67 -33.28
C ASP A 8 -25.82 15.36 -32.64
N PRO A 9 -25.20 14.21 -32.96
CA PRO A 9 -25.41 12.99 -32.21
C PRO A 9 -24.46 12.99 -31.00
N LEU A 10 -24.86 12.28 -29.94
CA LEU A 10 -24.12 11.98 -28.70
C LEU A 10 -24.46 12.88 -27.51
N THR A 11 -25.70 12.75 -27.06
CA THR A 11 -25.94 12.50 -25.63
C THR A 11 -25.04 11.34 -25.19
N ASN A 12 -23.94 11.63 -24.51
CA ASN A 12 -23.24 10.62 -23.74
C ASN A 12 -23.57 10.86 -22.27
N GLU A 13 -24.43 9.98 -21.77
CA GLU A 13 -24.73 9.75 -20.37
C GLU A 13 -23.46 9.65 -19.53
N ALA A 14 -23.60 9.99 -18.25
CA ALA A 14 -22.55 9.88 -17.26
C ALA A 14 -21.98 8.46 -17.20
N PRO A 15 -20.66 8.25 -17.16
CA PRO A 15 -20.13 6.96 -16.77
C PRO A 15 -20.09 6.93 -15.24
N ASP A 16 -21.24 6.58 -14.64
CA ASP A 16 -21.32 6.16 -13.24
C ASP A 16 -20.93 4.68 -13.14
N GLY A 17 -19.69 4.39 -13.53
CA GLY A 17 -19.11 3.05 -13.55
C GLY A 17 -17.64 3.09 -13.16
N PRO A 18 -17.11 2.02 -12.53
CA PRO A 18 -15.72 1.97 -12.10
C PRO A 18 -14.80 2.17 -13.32
N ARG A 19 -13.94 3.19 -13.24
CA ARG A 19 -12.95 3.47 -14.28
C ARG A 19 -11.94 2.33 -14.26
N LEU A 20 -12.07 1.42 -15.22
CA LEU A 20 -11.13 0.34 -15.49
C LEU A 20 -9.73 0.93 -15.68
N THR A 21 -8.89 0.78 -14.66
CA THR A 21 -7.43 0.83 -14.85
C THR A 21 -7.08 -0.37 -15.73
N ARG A 22 -6.23 -0.15 -16.73
CA ARG A 22 -5.86 -1.16 -17.75
C ARG A 22 -5.17 -2.41 -17.15
N PHE A 23 -4.83 -2.38 -15.86
CA PHE A 23 -4.42 -3.50 -15.03
C PHE A 23 -4.99 -3.26 -13.63
N ASP A 24 -5.95 -4.10 -13.23
CA ASP A 24 -6.56 -4.09 -11.90
C ASP A 24 -5.73 -5.00 -10.99
N TRP A 25 -4.67 -4.43 -10.41
CA TRP A 25 -3.74 -5.15 -9.55
C TRP A 25 -4.41 -5.67 -8.28
N ASP A 26 -5.42 -4.98 -7.75
CA ASP A 26 -6.17 -5.42 -6.58
C ASP A 26 -6.95 -6.69 -6.90
N LYS A 27 -7.59 -6.73 -8.07
CA LYS A 27 -8.25 -7.94 -8.57
C LYS A 27 -7.28 -9.07 -8.83
N ILE A 28 -6.14 -8.81 -9.49
CA ILE A 28 -5.12 -9.84 -9.76
C ILE A 28 -4.54 -10.38 -8.44
N ALA A 29 -4.25 -9.52 -7.48
CA ALA A 29 -3.74 -9.91 -6.17
C ALA A 29 -4.77 -10.72 -5.38
N ALA A 30 -6.04 -10.32 -5.40
CA ALA A 30 -7.13 -11.06 -4.76
C ALA A 30 -7.37 -12.43 -5.43
N GLU A 31 -7.35 -12.48 -6.77
CA GLU A 31 -7.49 -13.73 -7.54
C GLU A 31 -6.32 -14.68 -7.29
N GLU A 32 -5.08 -14.19 -7.26
CA GLU A 32 -3.90 -15.02 -7.00
C GLU A 32 -3.82 -15.44 -5.52
N ALA A 33 -4.21 -14.58 -4.57
CA ALA A 33 -4.33 -14.95 -3.15
C ALA A 33 -5.38 -16.04 -2.94
N ALA A 34 -6.55 -15.93 -3.57
CA ALA A 34 -7.60 -16.95 -3.51
C ALA A 34 -7.16 -18.27 -4.15
N LYS A 35 -6.42 -18.20 -5.26
CA LYS A 35 -5.82 -19.37 -5.90
C LYS A 35 -4.77 -20.02 -5.02
N LEU A 36 -3.91 -19.24 -4.35
CA LEU A 36 -2.91 -19.75 -3.42
C LEU A 36 -3.57 -20.42 -2.20
N GLU A 37 -4.63 -19.83 -1.63
CA GLU A 37 -5.40 -20.45 -0.55
C GLU A 37 -6.07 -21.76 -0.97
N LEU A 38 -6.55 -21.83 -2.23
CA LEU A 38 -7.11 -23.07 -2.79
C LEU A 38 -6.01 -24.13 -2.94
N GLU A 39 -4.85 -23.76 -3.48
CA GLU A 39 -3.69 -24.65 -3.61
C GLU A 39 -3.21 -25.14 -2.24
N GLU A 40 -3.09 -24.26 -1.23
CA GLU A 40 -2.73 -24.65 0.14
C GLU A 40 -3.77 -25.58 0.79
N ARG A 41 -5.07 -25.36 0.52
CA ARG A 41 -6.14 -26.25 0.98
C ARG A 41 -6.09 -27.61 0.28
N GLU A 42 -5.88 -27.64 -1.03
CA GLU A 42 -5.74 -28.87 -1.81
C GLU A 42 -4.51 -29.67 -1.38
N GLU A 43 -3.37 -29.02 -1.12
CA GLU A 43 -2.18 -29.65 -0.54
C GLU A 43 -2.44 -30.19 0.87
N ALA A 44 -3.15 -29.43 1.72
CA ALA A 44 -3.52 -29.88 3.06
C ALA A 44 -4.49 -31.08 3.03
N GLU A 45 -5.43 -31.12 2.08
CA GLU A 45 -6.31 -32.27 1.87
C GLU A 45 -5.59 -33.47 1.27
N ALA A 46 -4.68 -33.27 0.32
CA ALA A 46 -3.82 -34.33 -0.22
C ALA A 46 -2.90 -34.93 0.87
N ALA A 47 -2.36 -34.09 1.75
CA ALA A 47 -1.60 -34.51 2.92
C ALA A 47 -2.45 -35.30 3.94
N LYS A 48 -3.74 -34.98 4.08
CA LYS A 48 -4.68 -35.77 4.90
C LYS A 48 -5.04 -37.10 4.26
N ARG A 49 -5.26 -37.13 2.94
CA ARG A 49 -5.57 -38.37 2.18
C ARG A 49 -4.42 -39.36 2.20
N THR A 50 -3.17 -38.89 2.16
CA THR A 50 -1.97 -39.74 2.23
C THR A 50 -1.71 -40.32 3.62
N LYS A 51 -2.17 -39.68 4.70
CA LYS A 51 -2.08 -40.20 6.08
C LYS A 51 -2.99 -41.40 6.37
N GLY A 52 -3.98 -41.68 5.51
CA GLY A 52 -4.92 -42.81 5.68
C GLY A 52 -4.45 -44.14 5.08
N ALA A 53 -3.34 -44.16 4.33
CA ALA A 53 -2.79 -45.37 3.73
C ALA A 53 -1.54 -45.82 4.50
N ASP A 54 -1.72 -46.81 5.39
CA ASP A 54 -0.71 -47.64 6.07
C ASP A 54 0.71 -47.03 6.18
N ALA A 55 0.89 -46.21 7.22
CA ALA A 55 2.09 -45.43 7.50
C ALA A 55 3.32 -46.24 7.93
N SER A 56 3.30 -47.58 7.85
CA SER A 56 4.38 -48.43 8.37
C SER A 56 5.40 -48.91 7.34
N SER A 57 5.24 -48.62 6.03
CA SER A 57 6.10 -49.22 4.98
C SER A 57 6.72 -48.26 3.95
N ARG A 58 6.61 -46.92 4.09
CA ARG A 58 7.01 -45.99 3.01
C ARG A 58 7.82 -44.76 3.45
N ASP A 59 8.62 -44.88 4.51
CA ASP A 59 9.42 -43.74 5.01
C ASP A 59 10.84 -43.65 4.43
N ALA A 60 11.34 -44.68 3.75
CA ALA A 60 12.61 -44.61 3.05
C ALA A 60 12.38 -44.13 1.59
N PRO A 61 13.13 -43.13 1.09
CA PRO A 61 13.04 -42.71 -0.31
C PRO A 61 13.31 -43.91 -1.22
N ARG A 62 12.43 -44.15 -2.19
CA ARG A 62 12.50 -45.34 -3.06
C ARG A 62 13.60 -45.23 -4.12
N SER A 63 14.17 -44.05 -4.29
CA SER A 63 15.27 -43.77 -5.21
C SER A 63 16.07 -42.54 -4.76
N ALA A 64 17.29 -42.39 -5.30
CA ALA A 64 18.11 -41.20 -5.08
C ALA A 64 17.41 -39.91 -5.55
N ALA A 65 16.59 -39.99 -6.60
CA ALA A 65 15.80 -38.87 -7.10
C ALA A 65 14.70 -38.45 -6.11
N GLU A 66 14.03 -39.41 -5.47
CA GLU A 66 13.00 -39.12 -4.46
C GLU A 66 13.62 -38.53 -3.17
N ALA A 67 14.83 -38.97 -2.79
CA ALA A 67 15.58 -38.40 -1.67
C ALA A 67 16.00 -36.95 -1.96
N GLU A 68 16.47 -36.68 -3.18
CA GLU A 68 16.85 -35.34 -3.63
C GLU A 68 15.63 -34.41 -3.70
N GLU A 69 14.50 -34.89 -4.22
CA GLU A 69 13.26 -34.13 -4.28
C GLU A 69 12.73 -33.80 -2.88
N ARG A 70 12.76 -34.76 -1.95
CA ARG A 70 12.37 -34.53 -0.54
C ARG A 70 13.25 -33.47 0.10
N ARG A 71 14.57 -33.55 -0.08
CA ARG A 71 15.52 -32.54 0.42
C ARG A 71 15.26 -31.15 -0.18
N LYS A 72 14.95 -31.07 -1.48
CA LYS A 72 14.58 -29.79 -2.13
C LYS A 72 13.30 -29.22 -1.55
N ARG A 73 12.27 -30.04 -1.36
CA ARG A 73 10.99 -29.61 -0.75
C ARG A 73 11.17 -29.15 0.69
N GLU A 74 11.97 -29.86 1.47
CA GLU A 74 12.29 -29.47 2.86
C GLU A 74 13.04 -28.14 2.89
N ALA A 75 14.07 -27.96 2.04
CA ALA A 75 14.79 -26.70 1.93
C ALA A 75 13.90 -25.53 1.48
N LEU A 76 12.98 -25.76 0.53
CA LEU A 76 12.00 -24.74 0.11
C LEU A 76 11.04 -24.37 1.23
N ARG A 77 10.58 -25.36 2.01
CA ARG A 77 9.70 -25.11 3.16
C ARG A 77 10.44 -24.33 4.26
N GLU A 78 11.68 -24.70 4.56
CA GLU A 78 12.51 -23.96 5.52
C GLU A 78 12.75 -22.52 5.05
N ALA A 79 13.02 -22.31 3.76
CA ALA A 79 13.16 -20.98 3.19
C ALA A 79 11.85 -20.16 3.25
N LYS A 80 10.69 -20.77 2.93
CA LYS A 80 9.37 -20.12 3.06
C LYS A 80 9.11 -19.71 4.51
N ASN A 81 9.38 -20.60 5.46
CA ASN A 81 9.19 -20.31 6.89
C ASN A 81 10.10 -19.18 7.37
N ALA A 82 11.39 -19.21 7.02
CA ALA A 82 12.33 -18.15 7.38
C ALA A 82 11.95 -16.79 6.76
N TRP A 83 11.37 -16.79 5.55
CA TRP A 83 10.84 -15.59 4.92
C TRP A 83 9.61 -15.06 5.68
N LEU A 84 8.64 -15.92 6.02
CA LEU A 84 7.46 -15.54 6.81
C LEU A 84 7.83 -14.98 8.18
N GLU A 85 8.82 -15.57 8.85
CA GLU A 85 9.31 -15.07 10.15
C GLU A 85 9.93 -13.67 10.02
N ARG A 86 10.66 -13.41 8.94
CA ARG A 86 11.23 -12.08 8.65
C ARG A 86 10.14 -11.06 8.34
N ASP A 87 9.19 -11.42 7.50
CA ASP A 87 8.08 -10.53 7.14
C ASP A 87 7.23 -10.18 8.37
N ALA A 88 6.95 -11.17 9.22
CA ALA A 88 6.26 -10.95 10.50
C ALA A 88 7.07 -10.04 11.44
N ALA A 89 8.39 -10.20 11.50
CA ALA A 89 9.26 -9.33 12.29
C ALA A 89 9.28 -7.88 11.75
N ASP A 90 9.33 -7.71 10.43
CA ASP A 90 9.28 -6.41 9.76
C ASP A 90 7.94 -5.70 10.00
N LEU A 91 6.83 -6.44 10.00
CA LEU A 91 5.52 -5.90 10.36
C LEU A 91 5.44 -5.54 11.85
N ALA A 92 5.97 -6.39 12.73
CA ALA A 92 5.98 -6.14 14.18
C ALA A 92 6.81 -4.91 14.57
N ALA A 93 7.86 -4.60 13.80
CA ALA A 93 8.69 -3.40 13.97
C ALA A 93 8.00 -2.10 13.55
N LYS A 94 6.81 -2.16 12.90
CA LYS A 94 6.05 -1.00 12.46
C LYS A 94 4.93 -0.67 13.45
N LEU A 95 4.74 0.62 13.73
CA LEU A 95 3.52 1.12 14.34
C LEU A 95 2.49 1.34 13.24
N VAL A 96 1.56 0.41 13.10
CA VAL A 96 0.44 0.54 12.15
C VAL A 96 -0.71 1.30 12.81
N VAL A 97 -1.22 2.34 12.14
CA VAL A 97 -2.34 3.19 12.57
C VAL A 97 -3.28 3.47 11.40
N GLY A 98 -4.52 3.87 11.68
CA GLY A 98 -5.46 4.32 10.65
C GLY A 98 -6.33 3.22 10.05
N GLU A 99 -6.08 1.95 10.33
CA GLU A 99 -6.78 0.83 9.70
C GLU A 99 -8.27 0.87 10.02
N GLY A 100 -9.10 1.12 9.00
CA GLY A 100 -10.55 1.27 9.14
C GLY A 100 -11.01 2.60 9.75
N GLU A 101 -10.10 3.51 10.08
CA GLU A 101 -10.43 4.82 10.65
C GLU A 101 -11.11 5.73 9.62
N ARG A 102 -12.13 6.46 10.10
CA ARG A 102 -12.87 7.43 9.30
C ARG A 102 -13.12 8.72 10.07
N GLY A 103 -12.87 9.85 9.43
CA GLY A 103 -13.30 11.17 9.91
C GLY A 103 -12.17 12.08 10.37
N ALA A 104 -12.47 13.39 10.36
CA ALA A 104 -11.48 14.46 10.31
C ALA A 104 -10.79 14.83 11.64
N LYS A 105 -10.93 14.03 12.69
CA LYS A 105 -10.29 14.35 13.98
C LYS A 105 -8.78 14.09 13.87
N PRO A 106 -7.92 15.07 14.22
CA PRO A 106 -6.49 14.85 14.25
C PRO A 106 -6.08 13.79 15.28
N ARG A 107 -5.38 12.74 14.82
CA ARG A 107 -4.69 11.77 15.66
C ARG A 107 -3.21 12.16 15.74
N THR A 108 -2.75 12.47 16.94
CA THR A 108 -1.31 12.71 17.18
C THR A 108 -0.63 11.38 17.48
N ILE A 109 0.55 11.19 16.89
CA ILE A 109 1.42 10.03 17.07
C ILE A 109 2.72 10.58 17.67
N SER A 110 2.96 10.20 18.92
CA SER A 110 4.10 10.60 19.73
C SER A 110 5.08 9.43 19.91
N SER A 111 6.24 9.72 20.51
CA SER A 111 7.20 8.68 20.92
C SER A 111 6.59 7.60 21.84
N ALA A 112 5.64 7.99 22.69
CA ALA A 112 4.92 7.04 23.55
C ALA A 112 4.04 6.07 22.75
N ASP A 113 3.43 6.55 21.65
CA ASP A 113 2.62 5.71 20.77
C ASP A 113 3.48 4.75 19.93
N LEU A 114 4.68 5.20 19.52
CA LEU A 114 5.64 4.35 18.81
C LEU A 114 6.06 3.16 19.68
N GLY A 115 6.35 3.43 20.96
CA GLY A 115 6.74 2.41 21.93
C GLY A 115 8.12 1.80 21.64
N ASP A 116 8.54 0.92 22.55
CA ASP A 116 9.82 0.24 22.43
C ASP A 116 9.78 -0.86 21.37
N GLY A 117 10.89 -1.03 20.64
CA GLY A 117 11.03 -2.07 19.61
C GLY A 117 10.43 -1.74 18.25
N LYS A 118 9.68 -0.63 18.12
CA LYS A 118 9.19 -0.14 16.83
C LYS A 118 10.14 0.91 16.27
N ASN A 119 10.38 0.84 14.97
CA ASN A 119 11.30 1.73 14.28
C ASN A 119 10.68 2.42 13.06
N ALA A 120 9.39 2.24 12.80
CA ALA A 120 8.71 2.88 11.69
C ALA A 120 7.26 3.21 12.03
N VAL A 121 6.72 4.25 11.39
CA VAL A 121 5.30 4.61 11.47
C VAL A 121 4.65 4.26 10.15
N HIS A 122 3.52 3.56 10.20
CA HIS A 122 2.76 3.12 9.04
C HIS A 122 1.30 3.57 9.18
N VAL A 123 0.93 4.61 8.42
CA VAL A 123 -0.46 5.06 8.31
C VAL A 123 -1.13 4.26 7.19
N LYS A 124 -2.14 3.45 7.50
CA LYS A 124 -2.73 2.51 6.55
C LYS A 124 -4.25 2.58 6.55
N GLY A 125 -4.87 2.58 5.36
CA GLY A 125 -6.30 2.26 5.21
C GLY A 125 -7.27 3.27 5.84
N ALA A 126 -6.86 4.52 6.00
CA ALA A 126 -7.67 5.57 6.62
C ALA A 126 -8.44 6.41 5.58
N THR A 127 -9.60 6.97 5.97
CA THR A 127 -10.39 7.86 5.10
C THR A 127 -10.81 9.14 5.80
N ASP A 128 -10.59 10.29 5.16
CA ASP A 128 -10.95 11.61 5.70
C ASP A 128 -10.30 11.92 7.05
N CYS A 129 -9.10 11.39 7.32
CA CYS A 129 -8.40 11.50 8.61
C CYS A 129 -7.22 12.48 8.56
N VAL A 130 -6.82 12.96 9.74
CA VAL A 130 -5.60 13.77 9.91
C VAL A 130 -4.67 13.06 10.89
N PHE A 131 -3.44 12.77 10.47
CA PHE A 131 -2.40 12.18 11.31
C PHE A 131 -1.29 13.20 11.52
N VAL A 132 -0.83 13.35 12.76
CA VAL A 132 0.27 14.24 13.14
C VAL A 132 1.35 13.40 13.78
N ILE A 133 2.43 13.13 13.05
CA ILE A 133 3.62 12.47 13.58
C ILE A 133 4.52 13.56 14.16
N ASP A 134 4.46 13.73 15.47
CA ASP A 134 5.06 14.88 16.15
C ASP A 134 6.58 14.81 16.25
N SER A 135 7.20 15.91 16.69
CA SER A 135 8.65 16.03 16.79
C SER A 135 9.30 15.17 17.88
N SER A 136 8.52 14.55 18.77
CA SER A 136 9.05 13.59 19.75
C SER A 136 9.37 12.24 19.11
N VAL A 137 8.75 11.93 17.97
CA VAL A 137 8.97 10.66 17.26
C VAL A 137 10.32 10.66 16.56
N ARG A 138 11.07 9.58 16.76
CA ARG A 138 12.28 9.26 16.00
C ARG A 138 12.18 7.85 15.43
N CYS A 139 12.10 7.74 14.10
CA CYS A 139 11.92 6.46 13.41
C CYS A 139 12.84 6.35 12.19
N ALA A 140 13.08 5.12 11.73
CA ALA A 140 13.85 4.85 10.53
C ALA A 140 13.11 5.29 9.26
N LYS A 141 11.80 5.04 9.16
CA LYS A 141 11.01 5.26 7.94
C LYS A 141 9.54 5.54 8.24
N ILE A 142 8.87 6.23 7.32
CA ILE A 142 7.42 6.47 7.33
C ILE A 142 6.79 5.77 6.11
N PHE A 143 5.64 5.15 6.34
CA PHE A 143 4.82 4.52 5.30
C PHE A 143 3.42 5.12 5.33
N VAL A 144 2.84 5.39 4.15
CA VAL A 144 1.44 5.80 3.99
C VAL A 144 0.80 4.96 2.88
N GLU A 145 -0.14 4.12 3.26
CA GLU A 145 -0.73 3.08 2.41
C GLU A 145 -2.26 3.21 2.34
N ASP A 146 -2.84 3.10 1.14
CA ASP A 146 -4.29 2.94 0.92
C ASP A 146 -5.16 3.97 1.65
N CYS A 147 -4.67 5.20 1.77
CA CYS A 147 -5.38 6.28 2.45
C CYS A 147 -6.14 7.16 1.44
N VAL A 148 -7.34 7.61 1.82
CA VAL A 148 -8.21 8.43 0.96
C VAL A 148 -8.54 9.76 1.64
N ARG A 149 -8.26 10.88 0.98
CA ARG A 149 -8.51 12.25 1.47
C ARG A 149 -7.93 12.50 2.88
N CYS A 150 -6.78 11.91 3.18
CA CYS A 150 -6.11 12.09 4.46
C CYS A 150 -5.04 13.19 4.41
N GLU A 151 -4.75 13.77 5.57
CA GLU A 151 -3.61 14.68 5.77
C GLU A 151 -2.63 14.04 6.74
N VAL A 152 -1.37 13.90 6.35
CA VAL A 152 -0.29 13.37 7.20
C VAL A 152 0.74 14.47 7.40
N ARG A 153 0.84 14.97 8.63
CA ARG A 153 1.81 15.99 9.05
C ARG A 153 3.01 15.31 9.68
N VAL A 154 4.20 15.58 9.16
CA VAL A 154 5.46 14.96 9.56
C VAL A 154 6.39 16.00 10.15
N ALA A 155 6.48 16.00 11.48
CA ALA A 155 7.47 16.75 12.26
C ALA A 155 8.56 15.85 12.88
N ALA A 156 8.39 14.53 12.79
CA ALA A 156 9.28 13.51 13.34
C ALA A 156 10.69 13.48 12.71
N VAL A 157 11.68 13.02 13.48
CA VAL A 157 13.02 12.76 12.96
C VAL A 157 13.04 11.40 12.25
N VAL A 158 13.04 11.41 10.92
CA VAL A 158 13.16 10.21 10.09
C VAL A 158 14.62 9.98 9.73
N VAL A 159 15.26 8.97 10.32
CA VAL A 159 16.72 8.75 10.22
C VAL A 159 17.19 8.57 8.79
N THR A 160 16.48 7.76 8.02
CA THR A 160 16.84 7.53 6.63
C THR A 160 16.45 8.71 5.77
N GLN A 161 15.59 9.62 6.25
CA GLN A 161 14.97 10.69 5.48
C GLN A 161 14.16 10.18 4.28
N HIS A 162 13.62 8.97 4.37
CA HIS A 162 12.79 8.35 3.35
C HIS A 162 11.36 8.13 3.85
N ALA A 163 10.38 8.37 2.99
CA ALA A 163 9.01 7.90 3.15
C ALA A 163 8.52 7.18 1.89
N GLU A 164 7.68 6.17 2.08
CA GLU A 164 6.99 5.45 1.02
C GLU A 164 5.49 5.69 1.10
N ILE A 165 4.90 6.05 -0.02
CA ILE A 165 3.50 6.38 -0.14
C ILE A 165 2.95 5.58 -1.31
N TRP A 166 1.92 4.77 -1.08
CA TRP A 166 1.28 4.04 -2.17
C TRP A 166 -0.22 3.88 -1.99
N GLY A 167 -0.92 3.65 -3.10
CA GLY A 167 -2.38 3.43 -3.12
C GLY A 167 -3.21 4.62 -2.61
N CYS A 168 -2.60 5.80 -2.44
CA CYS A 168 -3.26 6.93 -1.80
C CYS A 168 -4.03 7.81 -2.79
N VAL A 169 -5.24 8.23 -2.41
CA VAL A 169 -6.13 9.08 -3.21
C VAL A 169 -6.39 10.41 -2.49
N ASP A 170 -6.11 11.53 -3.16
CA ASP A 170 -6.33 12.90 -2.69
C ASP A 170 -5.70 13.25 -1.34
N CYS A 171 -4.66 12.52 -0.93
CA CYS A 171 -3.95 12.74 0.32
C CYS A 171 -3.00 13.95 0.25
N THR A 172 -2.72 14.55 1.40
CA THR A 172 -1.75 15.62 1.57
C THR A 172 -0.70 15.21 2.59
N ILE A 173 0.58 15.38 2.26
CA ILE A 173 1.72 15.14 3.14
C ILE A 173 2.39 16.47 3.41
N ASP A 174 2.40 16.88 4.67
CA ASP A 174 2.99 18.12 5.13
C ASP A 174 4.24 17.85 5.93
N VAL A 175 5.38 18.21 5.36
CA VAL A 175 6.69 17.93 5.95
C VAL A 175 7.25 19.21 6.56
N THR A 176 7.41 19.25 7.88
CA THR A 176 7.97 20.40 8.61
C THR A 176 9.42 20.19 9.06
N THR A 177 10.00 19.05 8.72
CA THR A 177 11.37 18.63 9.07
C THR A 177 12.06 18.01 7.85
N GLN A 178 13.31 17.59 7.97
CA GLN A 178 14.04 16.99 6.86
C GLN A 178 13.47 15.61 6.49
N LEU A 179 12.96 15.50 5.26
CA LEU A 179 12.49 14.25 4.65
C LEU A 179 12.87 14.27 3.17
N ALA A 180 14.14 13.97 2.90
CA ALA A 180 14.77 14.18 1.61
C ALA A 180 14.08 13.42 0.47
N THR A 181 13.74 12.14 0.67
CA THR A 181 13.21 11.31 -0.41
C THR A 181 11.80 10.84 -0.10
N ILE A 182 10.85 11.11 -1.00
CA ILE A 182 9.52 10.50 -0.98
C ILE A 182 9.39 9.63 -2.23
N GLN A 183 9.10 8.35 -2.01
CA GLN A 183 8.68 7.44 -3.07
C GLN A 183 7.16 7.36 -3.09
N ALA A 184 6.54 7.70 -4.22
CA ALA A 184 5.08 7.68 -4.41
C ALA A 184 4.71 6.73 -5.56
N ASP A 185 3.98 5.66 -5.28
CA ASP A 185 3.52 4.70 -6.30
C ASP A 185 2.00 4.52 -6.28
N GLY A 186 1.36 4.40 -7.43
CA GLY A 186 -0.09 4.15 -7.53
C GLY A 186 -0.97 5.22 -6.90
N CYS A 187 -0.43 6.43 -6.68
CA CYS A 187 -1.16 7.51 -6.03
C CYS A 187 -1.98 8.33 -7.04
N VAL A 188 -3.04 8.97 -6.56
CA VAL A 188 -3.91 9.84 -7.36
C VAL A 188 -4.15 11.14 -6.59
N GLY A 189 -3.81 12.30 -7.15
CA GLY A 189 -4.08 13.59 -6.49
C GLY A 189 -3.29 13.86 -5.20
N LEU A 190 -2.23 13.08 -4.94
CA LEU A 190 -1.31 13.29 -3.82
C LEU A 190 -0.69 14.70 -3.88
N ARG A 191 -0.65 15.39 -2.74
CA ARG A 191 0.03 16.68 -2.57
C ARG A 191 1.12 16.52 -1.53
N VAL A 192 2.34 16.92 -1.86
CA VAL A 192 3.45 16.95 -0.91
C VAL A 192 3.86 18.41 -0.74
N ARG A 193 3.88 18.88 0.50
CA ARG A 193 4.30 20.23 0.86
C ARG A 193 5.45 20.14 1.85
N TYR A 194 6.49 20.92 1.60
CA TYR A 194 7.60 21.08 2.52
C TYR A 194 7.54 22.49 3.11
N ALA A 195 7.79 22.60 4.42
CA ALA A 195 7.89 23.90 5.09
C ALA A 195 9.08 24.71 4.57
N GLU A 196 10.19 24.03 4.24
CA GLU A 196 11.41 24.63 3.75
C GLU A 196 11.98 23.84 2.58
N LEU A 197 12.58 24.54 1.61
CA LEU A 197 13.20 23.90 0.45
C LEU A 197 14.37 22.99 0.85
N ALA A 198 15.09 23.30 1.93
CA ALA A 198 16.20 22.50 2.43
C ALA A 198 15.78 21.10 2.94
N HIS A 199 14.50 20.91 3.24
CA HIS A 199 13.95 19.61 3.67
C HIS A 199 13.67 18.67 2.50
N PHE A 200 13.62 19.20 1.27
CA PHE A 200 13.33 18.48 0.05
C PHE A 200 14.60 18.00 -0.63
N GLY A 201 14.63 16.73 -1.04
CA GLY A 201 15.67 16.15 -1.89
C GLY A 201 15.12 15.70 -3.24
N ALA A 202 14.31 14.64 -3.24
CA ALA A 202 13.72 14.06 -4.45
C ALA A 202 12.32 13.48 -4.18
N ILE A 203 11.47 13.53 -5.21
CA ILE A 203 10.26 12.71 -5.28
C ILE A 203 10.46 11.70 -6.40
N VAL A 204 10.51 10.42 -6.04
CA VAL A 204 10.51 9.31 -6.98
C VAL A 204 9.07 8.85 -7.13
N HIS A 205 8.59 8.74 -8.37
CA HIS A 205 7.21 8.33 -8.59
C HIS A 205 7.04 7.29 -9.68
N ALA A 206 6.09 6.39 -9.47
CA ALA A 206 5.62 5.43 -10.46
C ALA A 206 4.09 5.42 -10.48
N THR A 207 3.52 5.12 -11.65
CA THR A 207 2.06 4.97 -11.88
C THR A 207 1.15 6.10 -11.37
N TRP A 208 1.72 7.30 -11.11
CA TRP A 208 1.02 8.47 -10.58
C TRP A 208 0.16 9.14 -11.66
N THR A 209 -1.14 9.28 -11.40
CA THR A 209 -2.03 10.03 -12.29
C THR A 209 -2.30 11.44 -11.77
N TRP A 210 -2.08 12.42 -12.65
CA TRP A 210 -2.35 13.82 -12.38
C TRP A 210 -3.79 14.14 -12.78
N TRP A 211 -4.60 14.60 -11.84
CA TRP A 211 -5.83 15.32 -12.21
C TRP A 211 -5.42 16.69 -12.75
N ARG A 212 -5.61 16.91 -14.06
CA ARG A 212 -5.74 18.29 -14.56
C ARG A 212 -7.02 18.86 -13.95
N ARG A 213 -6.91 19.54 -12.80
CA ARG A 213 -7.95 20.48 -12.40
C ARG A 213 -8.07 21.49 -13.54
N LYS A 214 -9.20 21.49 -14.26
CA LYS A 214 -9.56 22.64 -15.09
C LYS A 214 -9.54 23.85 -14.14
N PRO A 215 -8.87 24.96 -14.50
CA PRO A 215 -8.91 26.15 -13.66
C PRO A 215 -10.37 26.51 -13.43
N THR A 216 -10.78 26.61 -12.16
CA THR A 216 -12.07 27.14 -11.80
C THR A 216 -12.14 28.56 -12.35
N PRO A 217 -13.13 28.91 -13.20
CA PRO A 217 -13.24 30.26 -13.71
C PRO A 217 -13.42 31.20 -12.52
N THR A 218 -12.49 32.14 -12.36
CA THR A 218 -12.62 33.26 -11.42
C THR A 218 -13.95 33.96 -11.69
N PRO A 219 -14.80 34.20 -10.67
CA PRO A 219 -16.01 34.98 -10.85
C PRO A 219 -15.61 36.36 -11.36
N ARG A 220 -16.15 36.75 -12.53
CA ARG A 220 -16.05 38.13 -13.00
C ARG A 220 -16.83 38.99 -12.03
N THR A 221 -16.12 39.78 -11.24
CA THR A 221 -16.70 40.99 -10.65
C THR A 221 -17.05 41.91 -11.81
N THR A 222 -18.33 41.99 -12.15
CA THR A 222 -18.85 43.07 -13.00
C THR A 222 -18.83 44.39 -12.21
N PRO A 223 -18.45 45.51 -12.88
CA PRO A 223 -18.48 46.85 -12.28
C PRO A 223 -19.91 47.34 -12.02
#